data_AF-A0A3P6CTD8-F1
#
_entry.id   AF-A0A3P6CTD8-F1
#
_cell.length_a   1.000
_cell.length_b   1.000
_cell.length_c   1.000
_cell.angle_alpha   90.00
_cell.angle_beta   90.00
_cell.angle_gamma   90.00
#
_symmetry.space_group_name_H-M   'P 1'
#
loop_
_entity.id
_entity.type
_entity.pdbx_description
1 polymer ?
#
loop_
_entity_poly.entity_id
_entity_poly.type
_entity_poly.pdbx_seq_one_letter_code
_entity_poly.pdbx_strand_id
1 'polypeptide(L)' 'MSITLPEGKSRIEVDLVIGSLGYLDPSYAYTKVVTEYTDVYSFGVLLMVFLTGKPALVSTSSDGDPTSY' A
#
# COMPACT_ATOMS: atom_id res chain seq x y z
N MET A 1 3.78 -1.23 7.62
CA MET A 1 4.78 -2.25 7.24
C MET A 1 5.85 -2.19 8.32
N SER A 2 7.00 -2.83 8.17
CA SER A 2 8.21 -2.42 8.89
C SER A 2 9.36 -2.89 8.02
N ILE A 3 10.17 -1.96 7.53
CA ILE A 3 11.27 -2.27 6.63
C ILE A 3 12.58 -1.91 7.29
N THR A 4 13.49 -2.88 7.34
CA THR A 4 14.84 -2.66 7.88
C THR A 4 15.76 -2.33 6.72
N LEU A 5 16.17 -1.07 6.65
CA LEU A 5 17.18 -0.64 5.68
C LEU A 5 18.58 -0.97 6.23
N PRO A 6 19.50 -1.56 5.44
CA PRO A 6 20.91 -1.64 5.76
C PRO A 6 21.52 -0.31 6.21
N GLU A 7 22.47 -0.40 7.15
CA GLU A 7 23.09 0.78 7.76
C GLU A 7 23.65 1.74 6.70
N GLY A 8 23.32 3.02 6.87
CA GLY A 8 23.74 4.11 6.00
C GLY A 8 22.94 4.28 4.70
N LYS A 9 21.89 3.49 4.44
CA LYS A 9 21.00 3.68 3.29
C LYS A 9 19.61 4.16 3.73
N SER A 10 19.16 5.28 3.16
CA SER A 10 17.78 5.80 3.31
C SER A 10 16.83 5.38 2.18
N ARG A 11 17.40 4.82 1.11
CA ARG A 11 16.69 4.44 -0.10
C ARG A 11 17.27 3.15 -0.68
N ILE A 12 16.40 2.21 -1.02
CA ILE A 12 16.79 0.93 -1.63
C ILE A 12 15.84 0.63 -2.78
N GLU A 13 16.39 0.31 -3.94
CA GLU A 13 15.61 -0.22 -5.06
C GLU A 13 15.51 -1.73 -4.91
N VAL A 14 14.31 -2.28 -5.10
CA VAL A 14 14.03 -3.71 -4.96
C VAL A 14 13.56 -4.28 -6.30
N ASP A 15 13.94 -5.51 -6.61
CA ASP A 15 13.54 -6.15 -7.87
C ASP A 15 12.03 -6.47 -7.91
N LEU A 16 11.47 -6.80 -6.75
CA LEU A 16 10.08 -7.16 -6.56
C LEU A 16 9.43 -6.29 -5.50
N VAL A 17 8.27 -5.71 -5.84
CA VAL A 17 7.41 -5.00 -4.90
C VAL A 17 6.62 -6.04 -4.10
N ILE A 18 6.76 -6.03 -2.78
CA ILE A 18 6.08 -6.97 -1.89
C ILE A 18 5.26 -6.15 -0.90
N GLY A 19 3.98 -6.46 -0.74
CA GLY A 19 3.17 -5.85 0.32
C GLY A 19 1.67 -6.06 0.22
N SER A 20 0.95 -5.46 1.16
CA SER A 20 -0.51 -5.57 1.25
C SER A 20 -1.20 -4.53 0.37
N LEU A 21 -1.95 -5.04 -0.62
CA LEU A 21 -2.85 -4.26 -1.46
C LEU A 21 -3.75 -3.35 -0.58
N GLY A 22 -3.65 -2.03 -0.80
CA GLY A 22 -4.40 -1.00 -0.06
C GLY A 22 -3.57 -0.17 0.91
N TYR A 23 -2.45 -0.70 1.40
CA TYR A 23 -1.55 -0.01 2.35
C TYR A 23 -0.21 0.37 1.73
N LEU A 24 -0.01 0.01 0.46
CA LEU A 24 1.25 0.18 -0.25
C LEU A 24 1.40 1.63 -0.74
N ASP A 25 2.58 2.21 -0.52
CA ASP A 25 2.90 3.52 -1.09
C ASP A 25 2.89 3.44 -2.62
N PRO A 26 2.09 4.27 -3.33
CA PRO A 26 2.09 4.31 -4.78
C PRO A 26 3.45 4.63 -5.38
N SER A 27 4.29 5.42 -4.68
CA SER A 27 5.66 5.72 -5.12
C SER A 27 6.51 4.46 -5.07
N TYR A 28 6.42 3.67 -4.00
CA TYR A 28 7.06 2.35 -3.90
C TYR A 28 6.57 1.39 -4.99
N ALA A 29 5.26 1.35 -5.24
CA ALA A 29 4.67 0.47 -6.26
C ALA A 29 5.18 0.78 -7.68
N TYR A 30 5.32 2.07 -8.00
CA TYR A 30 5.72 2.52 -9.33
C TYR A 30 7.24 2.49 -9.54
N THR A 31 7.99 2.99 -8.57
CA THR A 31 9.44 3.16 -8.70
C THR A 31 10.23 1.93 -8.26
N LYS A 32 9.59 0.99 -7.55
CA LYS A 32 10.23 -0.11 -6.82
C LYS A 32 11.28 0.34 -5.83
N VAL A 33 11.13 1.55 -5.30
CA VAL A 33 12.07 2.12 -4.35
C VAL A 33 11.43 2.16 -2.98
N VAL A 34 12.06 1.50 -2.03
CA VAL A 34 11.74 1.54 -0.61
C VAL A 34 12.52 2.68 0.04
N THR A 35 11.82 3.45 0.87
CA THR A 35 12.39 4.47 1.76
C THR A 35 11.69 4.40 3.12
N GLU A 36 12.22 5.11 4.11
CA GLU A 36 11.55 5.35 5.40
C GLU A 36 10.12 5.92 5.25
N TYR A 37 9.87 6.72 4.20
CA TYR A 37 8.56 7.32 3.93
C TYR A 37 7.50 6.30 3.51
N THR A 38 7.92 5.16 2.96
CA THR A 38 6.98 4.10 2.56
C THR A 38 6.21 3.55 3.76
N ASP A 39 6.88 3.43 4.91
CA ASP A 39 6.22 2.95 6.13
C ASP A 39 5.34 4.03 6.78
N VAL A 40 5.73 5.31 6.67
CA VAL A 40 4.89 6.45 7.10
C VAL A 40 3.57 6.47 6.33
N TYR A 41 3.60 6.25 5.01
CA TYR A 41 2.40 6.17 4.19
C TYR A 41 1.49 5.02 4.67
N SER A 42 2.04 3.80 4.80
CA SER A 42 1.30 2.64 5.27
C SER A 42 0.67 2.86 6.65
N PHE A 43 1.40 3.53 7.56
CA PHE A 43 0.89 3.91 8.88
C PHE A 43 -0.26 4.92 8.80
N GLY A 44 -0.16 5.92 7.91
CA GLY A 44 -1.25 6.87 7.66
C GLY A 44 -2.52 6.18 7.17
N VAL A 45 -2.39 5.21 6.27
CA VAL A 45 -3.53 4.39 5.81
C VAL A 45 -4.12 3.58 6.97
N LEU A 46 -3.28 2.94 7.79
CA LEU A 46 -3.75 2.21 8.99
C LEU A 46 -4.52 3.12 9.93
N LEU A 47 -4.02 4.32 10.20
CA LEU A 47 -4.73 5.31 11.01
C LEU A 47 -6.09 5.65 10.40
N MET A 48 -6.16 5.85 9.09
CA MET A 48 -7.42 6.15 8.40
C MET A 48 -8.42 4.99 8.47
N VAL A 49 -7.95 3.75 8.36
CA VAL A 49 -8.77 2.54 8.58
C VAL A 49 -9.30 2.49 10.01
N PHE A 50 -8.45 2.77 11.00
CA PHE A 50 -8.89 2.79 12.40
C PHE A 50 -9.92 3.89 12.69
N LEU A 51 -9.72 5.08 12.13
CA LEU A 51 -10.63 6.20 12.33
C LEU A 51 -11.98 6.00 11.63
N THR A 52 -11.98 5.41 10.43
CA THR A 52 -13.18 5.25 9.62
C THR A 52 -13.90 3.92 9.85
N GLY A 53 -13.22 2.92 10.42
CA GLY A 53 -13.70 1.55 10.53
C GLY A 53 -13.88 0.84 9.17
N LYS A 54 -13.36 1.42 8.08
CA LYS A 54 -13.51 0.91 6.72
C LYS A 54 -12.23 0.26 6.22
N PRO A 55 -12.30 -0.79 5.38
CA PRO A 55 -11.11 -1.41 4.81
C PRO A 55 -10.35 -0.43 3.89
N ALA A 56 -9.02 -0.47 3.93
CA ALA A 56 -8.15 0.38 3.11
C ALA A 56 -8.34 0.18 1.60
N LEU A 57 -8.76 -1.03 1.20
CA LEU A 57 -9.09 -1.35 -0.17
C LEU A 57 -10.52 -1.86 -0.20
N VAL A 58 -11.38 -1.08 -0.84
CA VAL A 58 -12.74 -1.51 -1.15
C VAL A 58 -12.63 -2.32 -2.43
N SER A 59 -12.68 -3.64 -2.31
CA SER A 59 -12.91 -4.50 -3.46
C SER A 59 -14.28 -4.10 -4.02
N THR A 60 -14.31 -3.37 -5.12
CA THR A 60 -15.52 -3.25 -5.92
C THR A 60 -15.76 -4.63 -6.52
N SER A 61 -16.39 -5.52 -5.74
CA SER A 61 -17.09 -6.65 -6.32
C SER A 61 -18.00 -6.04 -7.37
N SER A 62 -17.85 -6.42 -8.63
CA SER A 62 -18.82 -6.11 -9.68
C SER A 62 -20.12 -6.83 -9.34
N ASP A 63 -20.84 -6.36 -8.33
CA ASP A 63 -22.19 -6.76 -8.02
C ASP A 63 -23.11 -5.94 -8.92
N GLY A 64 -23.47 -6.55 -10.05
CA GLY A 64 -24.49 -6.06 -10.96
C GLY A 64 -23.99 -5.80 -12.37
N ASP A 65 -23.82 -6.86 -13.16
CA ASP A 65 -24.31 -6.78 -14.53
C ASP A 65 -25.71 -7.39 -14.58
N PRO A 66 -26.79 -6.58 -14.52
CA PRO A 66 -28.07 -6.98 -15.02
C PRO A 66 -28.08 -6.67 -16.53
N THR A 67 -27.36 -7.46 -17.33
CA THR A 67 -27.68 -7.55 -18.76
C THR A 67 -28.97 -8.37 -18.90
N SER A 68 -30.06 -7.72 -18.53
CA SER A 68 -31.36 -7.94 -19.11
C SER A 68 -31.27 -7.65 -20.61
N TYR A 69 -31.26 -8.70 -21.44
CA TYR A 69 -31.99 -8.81 -22.71
C TYR A 69 -32.18 -10.29 -23.05
#